data_AF-A0AA41K7F4-F1
#
_entry.id   AF-A0AA41K7F4-F1
#
_cell.length_a   1.000
_cell.length_b   1.000
_cell.length_c   1.000
_cell.angle_alpha   90.00
_cell.angle_beta   90.00
_cell.angle_gamma   90.00
#
_symmetry.space_group_name_H-M   'P 1'
#
loop_
_entity.id
_entity.type
_entity.pdbx_description
1 polymer ?
#
loop_
_entity_poly.entity_id
_entity_poly.type
_entity_poly.pdbx_seq_one_letter_code
_entity_poly.pdbx_strand_id
1 'polypeptide(L)' 'NYFIVHGYVSNDRTDYHTLIPVLEKHRKTFGNTLEAVTADSGYCSEKNLLYLKENGIRSYIKLQEHEKRKTRAYKEDIGK' A
#
# COMPACT_ATOMS: atom_id res chain seq x y z
N ASN A 1 -15.17 -17.03 -6.37
CA ASN A 1 -14.73 -16.42 -7.65
C ASN A 1 -13.94 -15.17 -7.37
N TYR A 2 -12.68 -15.15 -7.78
CA TYR A 2 -11.82 -13.97 -7.73
C TYR A 2 -11.58 -13.50 -9.17
N PHE A 3 -11.69 -12.19 -9.40
CA PHE A 3 -11.49 -11.59 -10.72
C PHE A 3 -10.42 -10.50 -10.63
N ILE A 4 -9.59 -10.40 -11.66
CA ILE A 4 -8.70 -9.26 -11.84
C ILE A 4 -9.43 -8.26 -12.72
N VAL A 5 -9.75 -7.09 -12.16
CA VAL A 5 -10.55 -6.06 -12.83
C VAL A 5 -9.70 -5.01 -13.55
N HIS A 6 -8.46 -4.77 -13.10
CA HIS A 6 -7.47 -3.96 -13.80
C HIS A 6 -6.06 -4.23 -13.25
N GLY A 7 -5.04 -3.82 -14.02
CA GLY A 7 -3.64 -3.83 -13.61
C GLY A 7 -2.93 -2.53 -13.94
N TYR A 8 -1.81 -2.28 -13.26
CA TYR A 8 -0.90 -1.15 -13.47
C TYR A 8 0.53 -1.69 -13.51
N VAL A 9 1.32 -1.19 -14.47
CA VAL A 9 2.73 -1.58 -14.65
C VAL A 9 3.56 -0.32 -14.45
N SER A 10 4.52 -0.39 -13.52
CA SER A 10 5.51 0.67 -13.31
C SER A 10 6.92 0.15 -13.56
N ASN A 11 7.83 1.04 -13.96
CA ASN A 11 9.26 0.78 -13.98
C ASN A 11 9.96 1.16 -12.66
N ASP A 12 9.22 1.80 -11.73
CA ASP A 12 9.74 2.15 -10.42
C ASP A 12 10.21 0.91 -9.66
N ARG A 13 11.35 1.03 -8.99
CA ARG A 13 11.91 -0.04 -8.16
C ARG A 13 11.09 -0.27 -6.87
N THR A 14 10.25 0.69 -6.47
CA THR A 14 9.48 0.64 -5.22
C THR A 14 7.99 0.83 -5.48
N ASP A 15 7.16 0.20 -4.65
CA ASP A 15 5.70 0.31 -4.74
C ASP A 15 5.15 1.62 -4.14
N TYR A 16 6.01 2.44 -3.53
CA TYR A 16 5.61 3.70 -2.90
C TYR A 16 4.92 4.67 -3.85
N HIS A 17 5.23 4.60 -5.14
CA HIS A 17 4.71 5.51 -6.15
C HIS A 17 3.57 4.92 -6.97
N THR A 18 3.23 3.65 -6.79
CA THR A 18 2.32 2.93 -7.69
C THR A 18 0.87 2.90 -7.17
N LEU A 19 0.63 3.08 -5.87
CA LEU A 19 -0.73 3.04 -5.30
C LEU A 19 -1.66 4.09 -5.90
N ILE A 20 -1.24 5.36 -5.88
CA ILE A 20 -2.09 6.47 -6.33
C ILE A 20 -2.45 6.31 -7.82
N PRO A 21 -1.50 6.02 -8.74
CA PRO A 21 -1.83 5.70 -10.13
C PRO A 21 -2.83 4.55 -10.29
N VAL A 22 -2.73 3.49 -9.48
CA VAL A 22 -3.67 2.36 -9.50
C VAL A 22 -5.08 2.80 -9.12
N LEU A 23 -5.22 3.58 -8.05
CA LEU A 23 -6.52 4.05 -7.56
C LEU A 23 -7.17 5.07 -8.49
N GLU A 24 -6.38 5.98 -9.05
CA GLU A 24 -6.85 6.93 -10.07
C GLU A 24 -7.33 6.21 -11.33
N LYS A 25 -6.60 5.17 -11.77
CA LYS A 25 -7.05 4.34 -12.90
C LYS A 25 -8.37 3.63 -12.58
N HIS A 26 -8.50 3.05 -11.38
CA HIS A 26 -9.74 2.44 -10.92
C HIS A 26 -10.91 3.42 -10.99
N ARG A 27 -10.74 4.61 -10.40
CA ARG A 27 -11.76 5.65 -10.38
C ARG A 27 -12.17 6.09 -11.79
N LYS A 28 -11.22 6.22 -12.71
CA LYS A 28 -11.50 6.55 -14.12
C LYS A 28 -12.25 5.44 -14.85
N THR A 29 -11.95 4.18 -14.56
CA THR A 29 -12.59 3.03 -15.22
C THR A 29 -14.01 2.77 -14.72
N PHE A 30 -14.25 2.90 -13.41
CA PHE A 30 -15.53 2.52 -12.79
C PHE A 30 -16.38 3.72 -12.33
N GLY A 31 -15.85 4.94 -12.39
CA GLY A 31 -16.53 6.17 -11.95
C GLY A 31 -16.62 6.35 -10.43
N ASN A 32 -16.23 5.34 -9.65
CA ASN A 32 -16.39 5.30 -8.20
C ASN A 32 -15.05 5.25 -7.46
N THR A 33 -15.03 5.81 -6.27
CA THR A 33 -13.90 5.69 -5.33
C THR A 33 -14.07 4.43 -4.48
N LEU A 34 -12.97 3.73 -4.20
CA LEU A 34 -13.00 2.57 -3.30
C LEU A 34 -13.31 2.99 -1.87
N GLU A 35 -14.13 2.20 -1.17
CA GLU A 35 -14.40 2.43 0.26
C GLU A 35 -13.22 2.02 1.16
N ALA A 36 -12.47 1.01 0.72
CA ALA A 36 -11.33 0.48 1.46
C ALA A 36 -10.27 -0.14 0.54
N VAL A 37 -9.01 -0.14 1.00
CA VAL A 37 -7.86 -0.74 0.32
C VAL A 37 -7.05 -1.57 1.31
N THR A 38 -6.63 -2.76 0.86
CA THR A 38 -5.70 -3.63 1.59
C THR A 38 -4.43 -3.79 0.75
N ALA A 39 -3.27 -3.55 1.36
CA ALA A 39 -1.98 -3.63 0.67
C ALA A 39 -0.85 -4.02 1.64
N ASP A 40 0.27 -4.48 1.11
CA ASP A 40 1.46 -4.78 1.90
C ASP A 40 2.23 -3.51 2.30
N SER A 41 3.32 -3.70 3.06
CA SER A 41 4.13 -2.60 3.59
C SER A 41 4.95 -1.86 2.53
N GLY A 42 5.05 -2.40 1.31
CA GLY A 42 5.63 -1.73 0.15
C GLY A 42 4.79 -0.54 -0.32
N TYR A 43 3.53 -0.46 0.07
CA TYR A 43 2.64 0.69 -0.21
C TYR A 43 2.54 1.68 0.95
N CYS A 44 3.20 1.41 2.09
CA CYS A 44 3.15 2.20 3.32
C CYS A 44 4.01 3.48 3.27
N SER A 45 3.84 4.30 2.22
CA SER A 45 4.47 5.63 2.13
C SER A 45 3.56 6.70 2.72
N GLU A 46 4.15 7.76 3.29
CA GLU A 46 3.39 8.90 3.84
C GLU A 46 2.45 9.50 2.79
N LYS A 47 2.95 9.67 1.56
CA LYS A 47 2.18 10.18 0.43
C LYS A 47 0.94 9.33 0.14
N ASN A 48 1.07 8.01 0.18
CA ASN A 48 -0.05 7.09 -0.03
C ASN A 48 -1.07 7.17 1.11
N LEU A 49 -0.60 7.16 2.36
CA LEU A 49 -1.48 7.24 3.53
C LEU A 49 -2.25 8.57 3.59
N LEU A 50 -1.58 9.68 3.26
CA LEU A 50 -2.21 10.99 3.19
C LEU A 50 -3.29 11.03 2.09
N TYR A 51 -2.97 10.55 0.88
CA TYR A 51 -3.94 10.48 -0.22
C TYR A 51 -5.18 9.65 0.17
N LEU A 52 -4.99 8.48 0.79
CA LEU A 52 -6.11 7.64 1.23
C LEU A 52 -6.97 8.36 2.27
N LYS A 53 -6.34 9.06 3.23
CA LYS A 53 -7.04 9.85 4.25
C LYS A 53 -7.85 10.99 3.63
N GLU A 54 -7.25 11.76 2.73
CA GLU A 54 -7.91 12.91 2.07
C GLU A 54 -9.08 12.47 1.19
N ASN A 55 -9.00 11.28 0.58
CA ASN A 55 -10.06 10.72 -0.26
C ASN A 55 -11.08 9.88 0.53
N GLY A 56 -10.97 9.82 1.86
CA GLY A 56 -11.90 9.06 2.71
C GLY A 56 -11.84 7.54 2.51
N ILE A 57 -10.73 7.02 1.98
CA ILE A 57 -10.53 5.60 1.68
C ILE A 57 -9.94 4.92 2.92
N ARG A 58 -10.65 3.93 3.48
CA ARG A 58 -10.14 3.16 4.62
C ARG A 58 -8.94 2.31 4.19
N SER A 59 -7.83 2.40 4.91
CA SER A 59 -6.61 1.69 4.54
C SER A 59 -6.22 0.64 5.58
N TYR A 60 -5.95 -0.57 5.11
CA TYR A 60 -5.43 -1.69 5.89
C TYR A 60 -4.05 -2.08 5.34
N ILE A 61 -3.08 -1.23 5.62
CA ILE A 61 -1.71 -1.36 5.11
C ILE A 61 -0.81 -1.84 6.23
N LYS A 62 -0.04 -2.90 5.97
CA LYS A 62 0.91 -3.45 6.93
C LYS A 62 2.03 -2.44 7.22
N LEU A 63 2.31 -2.17 8.49
CA LEU A 63 3.42 -1.30 8.89
C LEU A 63 4.77 -1.98 8.64
N GLN A 64 5.72 -1.24 8.07
CA GLN A 64 7.06 -1.73 7.75
C GLN A 64 7.88 -2.14 8.99
N GLU A 65 7.64 -1.51 10.14
CA GLU A 65 8.29 -1.90 11.41
C GLU A 65 7.94 -3.32 11.87
N HIS A 66 6.80 -3.86 11.44
CA HIS A 66 6.44 -5.24 11.74
C HIS A 66 7.36 -6.24 11.01
N GLU A 67 7.87 -5.88 9.83
CA GLU A 67 8.87 -6.69 9.11
C GLU A 67 10.26 -6.56 9.75
N LYS A 68 10.65 -5.33 10.15
CA LYS A 68 11.93 -5.10 10.85
C LYS A 68 12.01 -5.85 12.19
N ARG A 69 10.88 -6.02 12.90
CA ARG A 69 10.83 -6.83 14.13
C ARG A 69 10.94 -8.35 13.90
N LYS A 70 10.76 -8.82 12.66
CA LYS A 70 10.90 -10.25 12.29
C LYS A 70 12.29 -10.62 11.79
N THR A 71 13.13 -9.64 11.43
CA THR A 71 14.50 -9.92 11.00
C THR A 71 15.37 -10.35 12.18
N ARG A 72 16.26 -11.34 11.95
CA ARG A 72 17.20 -11.88 12.97
C ARG A 72 18.01 -10.80 13.67
N ALA A 73 18.37 -9.73 12.96
CA ALA A 73 19.11 -8.59 13.49
C ALA A 73 18.41 -7.89 14.67
N TYR A 74 17.07 -7.83 14.69
CA TYR A 74 16.34 -7.23 15.80
C TYR A 74 16.25 -8.15 17.03
N LYS A 75 16.34 -9.48 16.85
CA LYS A 75 16.40 -10.43 17.98
C LYS A 75 17.73 -10.38 18.73
N GLU A 76 18.82 -10.05 18.03
CA GLU A 76 20.17 -9.95 18.60
C GLU A 76 20.39 -8.64 19.39
N ASP A 77 19.57 -7.60 19.14
CA ASP A 77 19.70 -6.27 19.77
C ASP A 77 18.87 -6.13 21.08
N ILE A 78 17.91 -7.02 21.34
CA ILE A 78 17.10 -7.03 22.58
C ILE A 78 17.90 -7.62 23.77
N GLY A 79 19.10 -8.16 23.51
CA GLY A 79 19.95 -8.81 24.51
C GLY A 79 21.13 -7.98 25.02
N LYS A 80 21.19 -6.67 24.77
CA LYS A 80 22.21 -5.77 25.32
C LYS A 80 21.64 -4.78 26.33
#